data_AF-B9AEK0-F1
#
_entry.id   AF-B9AEK0-F1
#
_cell.length_a   1.000
_cell.length_b   1.000
_cell.length_c   1.000
_cell.angle_alpha   90.00
_cell.angle_beta   90.00
_cell.angle_gamma   90.00
#
_symmetry.space_group_name_H-M   'P 1'
#
loop_
_entity.id
_entity.type
_entity.pdbx_description
1 polymer ?
#
loop_
_entity_poly.entity_id
_entity_poly.type
_entity_poly.pdbx_seq_one_letter_code
_entity_poly.pdbx_strand_id
1 'polypeptide(L)'
;MRIISWNANGKFREKFPFILNEDADIYVIQECENPEISNSDEYIEFASNYYWVGENQYYGLGIFAKNNVKLELMDLDAKGLRYFIPVNVNDDFNLLGVWTNPDMDGTKTSYYPKEITKYYEEHKDSEFFNEDMIICGDFNCDVRLKGSHAKNVCEVIEKLSECGLVDIYHQLTGEKEGEETKPTFYMYRHLDKPYHVDHIFMSSDKIKDLEICDADKWLHLSDHVPLIFEI
;
A
#
# COMPACT_ATOMS: atom_id res chain seq x y z
N MET A 1 -7.28 15.70 -1.32
CA MET A 1 -7.80 14.37 -1.72
C MET A 1 -7.50 13.42 -0.58
N ARG A 2 -8.49 12.63 -0.15
CA ARG A 2 -8.34 11.67 0.95
C ARG A 2 -8.08 10.28 0.38
N ILE A 3 -7.01 9.63 0.81
CA ILE A 3 -6.57 8.33 0.30
C ILE A 3 -6.43 7.36 1.48
N ILE A 4 -6.80 6.10 1.26
CA ILE A 4 -6.66 5.03 2.24
C ILE A 4 -5.80 3.92 1.67
N SER A 5 -4.86 3.41 2.47
CA SER A 5 -4.21 2.13 2.25
C SER A 5 -4.62 1.15 3.34
N TRP A 6 -5.04 -0.06 2.98
CA TRP A 6 -5.39 -1.09 3.96
C TRP A 6 -5.27 -2.52 3.41
N ASN A 7 -4.49 -3.36 4.10
CA ASN A 7 -4.51 -4.80 3.84
C ASN A 7 -5.77 -5.39 4.50
N ALA A 8 -6.69 -5.86 3.67
CA ALA A 8 -7.99 -6.37 4.12
C ALA A 8 -7.89 -7.76 4.77
N ASN A 9 -6.81 -8.51 4.55
CA ASN A 9 -6.67 -9.92 4.95
C ASN A 9 -7.86 -10.76 4.46
N GLY A 10 -8.09 -10.73 3.15
CA GLY A 10 -9.16 -11.45 2.45
C GLY A 10 -10.58 -10.92 2.71
N LYS A 11 -11.55 -11.45 1.96
CA LYS A 11 -13.00 -11.19 2.13
C LYS A 11 -13.36 -9.70 2.20
N PHE A 12 -12.71 -8.89 1.38
CA PHE A 12 -12.91 -7.44 1.39
C PHE A 12 -14.35 -7.04 1.06
N ARG A 13 -15.09 -7.79 0.24
CA ARG A 13 -16.52 -7.58 -0.02
C ARG A 13 -17.38 -7.60 1.25
N GLU A 14 -16.98 -8.34 2.28
CA GLU A 14 -17.68 -8.35 3.57
C GLU A 14 -17.28 -7.17 4.47
N LYS A 15 -16.16 -6.49 4.13
CA LYS A 15 -15.48 -5.49 4.97
C LYS A 15 -15.52 -4.08 4.40
N PHE A 16 -15.74 -3.91 3.09
CA PHE A 16 -15.73 -2.59 2.45
C PHE A 16 -16.75 -1.59 3.03
N PRO A 17 -17.93 -1.98 3.57
CA PRO A 17 -18.84 -1.01 4.17
C PRO A 17 -18.24 -0.33 5.42
N PHE A 18 -17.28 -0.97 6.09
CA PHE A 18 -16.59 -0.39 7.23
C PHE A 18 -15.63 0.72 6.80
N ILE A 19 -14.80 0.47 5.78
CA ILE A 19 -13.83 1.45 5.27
C ILE A 19 -14.49 2.60 4.52
N LEU A 20 -15.68 2.39 3.94
CA LEU A 20 -16.47 3.46 3.33
C LEU A 20 -16.92 4.55 4.31
N ASN A 21 -17.00 4.26 5.61
CA ASN A 21 -17.32 5.29 6.61
C ASN A 21 -16.22 6.37 6.74
N GLU A 22 -15.02 6.07 6.26
CA GLU A 22 -13.89 6.99 6.25
C GLU A 22 -13.90 7.95 5.05
N ASP A 23 -14.86 7.80 4.13
CA ASP A 23 -15.16 8.69 2.99
C ASP A 23 -13.94 9.12 2.15
N ALA A 24 -13.05 8.18 1.86
CA ALA A 24 -11.89 8.44 1.00
C ALA A 24 -12.27 8.55 -0.48
N ASP A 25 -11.46 9.30 -1.22
CA ASP A 25 -11.57 9.46 -2.67
C ASP A 25 -10.93 8.28 -3.41
N ILE A 26 -9.87 7.70 -2.83
CA ILE A 26 -9.13 6.54 -3.36
C ILE A 26 -8.86 5.54 -2.23
N TYR A 27 -9.00 4.25 -2.53
CA TYR A 27 -8.74 3.12 -1.65
C TYR A 27 -7.74 2.17 -2.32
N VAL A 28 -6.55 2.02 -1.73
CA VAL A 28 -5.52 1.06 -2.12
C VAL A 28 -5.62 -0.14 -1.17
N ILE A 29 -6.20 -1.23 -1.64
CA ILE A 29 -6.58 -2.36 -0.80
C ILE A 29 -5.77 -3.60 -1.17
N GLN A 30 -4.96 -4.08 -0.24
CA GLN A 30 -4.22 -5.34 -0.37
C GLN A 30 -5.08 -6.51 0.12
N GLU A 31 -4.79 -7.71 -0.38
CA GLU A 31 -5.52 -8.94 -0.10
C GLU A 31 -7.04 -8.85 -0.33
N CYS A 32 -7.48 -8.10 -1.34
CA CYS A 32 -8.88 -8.07 -1.77
C CYS A 32 -9.16 -9.02 -2.93
N GLU A 33 -10.39 -9.54 -2.99
CA GLU A 33 -10.90 -10.30 -4.12
C GLU A 33 -11.09 -9.45 -5.37
N ASN A 34 -10.99 -10.08 -6.54
CA ASN A 34 -11.29 -9.48 -7.82
C ASN A 34 -12.78 -9.05 -7.87
N PRO A 35 -13.10 -7.76 -8.09
CA PRO A 35 -14.48 -7.32 -8.24
C PRO A 35 -15.28 -8.04 -9.33
N GLU A 36 -14.63 -8.48 -10.41
CA GLU A 36 -15.31 -9.15 -11.54
C GLU A 36 -15.97 -10.47 -11.17
N ILE A 37 -15.51 -11.14 -10.11
CA ILE A 37 -16.08 -12.42 -9.66
C ILE A 37 -17.18 -12.23 -8.60
N SER A 38 -17.46 -10.99 -8.19
CA SER A 38 -18.44 -10.70 -7.16
C SER A 38 -19.87 -10.91 -7.66
N ASN A 39 -20.75 -11.28 -6.72
CA ASN A 39 -22.20 -11.33 -6.90
C ASN A 39 -22.96 -10.36 -5.99
N SER A 40 -22.27 -9.39 -5.36
CA SER A 40 -22.88 -8.30 -4.58
C SER A 40 -22.94 -7.06 -5.45
N ASP A 41 -24.16 -6.58 -5.69
CA ASP A 41 -24.41 -5.36 -6.46
C ASP A 41 -23.75 -4.14 -5.78
N GLU A 42 -23.74 -4.09 -4.45
CA GLU A 42 -23.13 -3.00 -3.69
C GLU A 42 -21.61 -2.96 -3.86
N TYR A 43 -20.95 -4.12 -3.88
CA TYR A 43 -19.50 -4.18 -4.10
C TYR A 43 -19.13 -3.90 -5.55
N ILE A 44 -19.96 -4.33 -6.51
CA ILE A 44 -19.78 -4.00 -7.93
C ILE A 44 -19.92 -2.49 -8.15
N GLU A 45 -20.91 -1.85 -7.51
CA GLU A 45 -21.08 -0.40 -7.55
C GLU A 45 -19.91 0.34 -6.88
N PHE A 46 -19.44 -0.15 -5.73
CA PHE A 46 -18.22 0.38 -5.09
C PHE A 46 -17.01 0.29 -6.03
N ALA A 47 -16.86 -0.84 -6.71
CA ALA A 47 -15.81 -1.10 -7.68
C ALA A 47 -16.23 -0.70 -9.11
N SER A 48 -16.91 0.43 -9.29
CA SER A 48 -17.24 0.96 -10.62
C SER A 48 -16.05 1.61 -11.32
N ASN A 49 -15.06 2.08 -10.55
CA ASN A 49 -13.84 2.73 -11.01
C ASN A 49 -12.64 2.16 -10.26
N TYR A 50 -11.98 1.17 -10.86
CA TYR A 50 -10.90 0.45 -10.21
C TYR A 50 -9.88 -0.14 -11.19
N TYR A 51 -8.72 -0.48 -10.64
CA TYR A 51 -7.78 -1.44 -11.21
C TYR A 51 -7.49 -2.54 -10.19
N TRP A 52 -7.34 -3.78 -10.65
CA TRP A 52 -7.04 -4.92 -9.78
C TRP A 52 -6.02 -5.84 -10.43
N VAL A 53 -5.09 -6.38 -9.64
CA VAL A 53 -4.13 -7.40 -10.05
C VAL A 53 -4.07 -8.54 -9.03
N GLY A 54 -4.05 -9.78 -9.52
CA GLY A 54 -3.74 -10.92 -8.69
C GLY A 54 -3.84 -12.27 -9.39
N GLU A 55 -3.05 -13.23 -8.89
CA GLU A 55 -3.01 -14.60 -9.43
C GLU A 55 -4.17 -15.45 -8.91
N ASN A 56 -4.61 -15.16 -7.69
CA ASN A 56 -5.78 -15.76 -7.06
C ASN A 56 -6.92 -14.75 -7.05
N GLN A 57 -8.07 -15.13 -7.61
CA GLN A 57 -9.26 -14.27 -7.69
C GLN A 57 -9.79 -13.81 -6.32
N TYR A 58 -9.35 -14.43 -5.23
CA TYR A 58 -9.75 -14.08 -3.85
C TYR A 58 -8.70 -13.26 -3.09
N TYR A 59 -7.48 -13.10 -3.63
CA TYR A 59 -6.37 -12.38 -2.99
C TYR A 59 -5.54 -11.64 -4.04
N GLY A 60 -5.71 -10.33 -4.10
CA GLY A 60 -4.96 -9.45 -4.96
C GLY A 60 -4.82 -8.05 -4.36
N LEU A 61 -4.30 -7.15 -5.18
CA LEU A 61 -4.20 -5.74 -4.89
C LEU A 61 -5.22 -5.01 -5.76
N GLY A 62 -5.96 -4.07 -5.17
CA GLY A 62 -6.91 -3.21 -5.87
C GLY A 62 -6.68 -1.74 -5.57
N ILE A 63 -6.84 -0.87 -6.57
CA ILE A 63 -7.01 0.57 -6.41
C ILE A 63 -8.44 0.88 -6.83
N PHE A 64 -9.26 1.40 -5.91
CA PHE A 64 -10.64 1.80 -6.13
C PHE A 64 -10.76 3.30 -5.93
N ALA A 65 -11.59 3.99 -6.71
CA ALA A 65 -11.79 5.42 -6.55
C ALA A 65 -13.25 5.84 -6.76
N LYS A 66 -13.60 7.01 -6.24
CA LYS A 66 -14.90 7.63 -6.55
C LYS A 66 -15.02 7.89 -8.06
N ASN A 67 -16.24 7.88 -8.59
CA ASN A 67 -16.50 8.07 -10.03
C ASN A 67 -16.01 9.41 -10.60
N ASN A 68 -15.80 10.42 -9.76
CA ASN A 68 -15.26 11.72 -10.17
C ASN A 68 -13.73 11.80 -10.15
N VAL A 69 -13.04 10.73 -9.74
CA VAL A 69 -11.57 10.61 -9.79
C VAL A 69 -11.19 9.87 -11.07
N LYS A 70 -10.40 10.51 -11.93
CA LYS A 70 -9.85 9.85 -13.12
C LYS A 70 -8.69 8.97 -12.69
N LEU A 71 -8.77 7.67 -12.96
CA LEU A 71 -7.64 6.74 -12.87
C LEU A 71 -7.22 6.33 -14.28
N GLU A 72 -5.92 6.39 -14.56
CA GLU A 72 -5.34 5.93 -15.82
C GLU A 72 -4.17 4.99 -15.52
N LEU A 73 -4.29 3.71 -15.90
CA LEU A 73 -3.21 2.74 -15.74
C LEU A 73 -2.02 3.11 -16.62
N MET A 74 -0.84 3.16 -16.03
CA MET A 74 0.41 3.43 -16.74
C MET A 74 0.92 2.17 -17.42
N ASP A 75 1.41 2.31 -18.65
CA ASP A 75 2.00 1.20 -19.43
C ASP A 75 3.43 0.88 -18.92
N LEU A 76 3.50 0.27 -17.75
CA LEU A 76 4.74 -0.22 -17.13
C LEU A 76 4.69 -1.74 -17.00
N ASP A 77 5.64 -2.41 -17.67
CA ASP A 77 5.82 -3.85 -17.57
C ASP A 77 6.17 -4.25 -16.13
N ALA A 78 5.36 -5.09 -15.50
CA ALA A 78 5.59 -5.52 -14.11
C ALA A 78 6.89 -6.32 -13.90
N LYS A 79 7.62 -6.73 -14.95
CA LYS A 79 8.91 -7.46 -14.89
C LYS A 79 8.85 -8.72 -14.00
N GLY A 80 7.71 -9.38 -14.01
CA GLY A 80 7.44 -10.58 -13.22
C GLY A 80 7.19 -10.31 -11.72
N LEU A 81 7.03 -9.05 -11.31
CA LEU A 81 6.51 -8.69 -10.00
C LEU A 81 4.98 -8.75 -10.02
N ARG A 82 4.37 -9.19 -8.90
CA ARG A 82 2.97 -9.65 -8.92
C ARG A 82 1.95 -8.57 -8.61
N TYR A 83 2.21 -7.74 -7.61
CA TYR A 83 1.19 -6.86 -7.03
C TYR A 83 1.69 -5.42 -6.94
N PHE A 84 1.77 -4.81 -8.13
CA PHE A 84 2.06 -3.40 -8.33
C PHE A 84 1.01 -2.85 -9.29
N ILE A 85 0.35 -1.75 -8.93
CA ILE A 85 -0.61 -1.06 -9.79
C ILE A 85 -0.14 0.39 -9.97
N PRO A 86 0.48 0.73 -11.11
CA PRO A 86 0.88 2.08 -11.43
C PRO A 86 -0.26 2.84 -12.12
N VAL A 87 -0.79 3.88 -11.49
CA VAL A 87 -1.81 4.75 -12.10
C VAL A 87 -1.38 6.20 -12.08
N ASN A 88 -1.80 6.96 -13.08
CA ASN A 88 -1.91 8.40 -12.96
C ASN A 88 -3.32 8.76 -12.45
N VAL A 89 -3.38 9.72 -11.54
CA VAL A 89 -4.60 10.21 -10.91
C VAL A 89 -4.87 11.63 -11.39
N ASN A 90 -6.04 11.87 -11.97
CA ASN A 90 -6.52 13.19 -12.40
C ASN A 90 -5.60 13.98 -13.35
N ASP A 91 -4.68 13.32 -14.06
CA ASP A 91 -3.64 14.00 -14.84
C ASP A 91 -2.73 14.89 -13.98
N ASP A 92 -2.65 14.60 -12.68
CA ASP A 92 -2.04 15.46 -11.65
C ASP A 92 -0.84 14.77 -10.98
N PHE A 93 -1.02 13.55 -10.47
CA PHE A 93 0.05 12.82 -9.78
C PHE A 93 0.04 11.33 -10.08
N ASN A 94 1.19 10.68 -9.86
CA ASN A 94 1.33 9.24 -10.02
C ASN A 94 1.09 8.53 -8.68
N LEU A 95 0.31 7.45 -8.69
CA LEU A 95 0.07 6.58 -7.55
C LEU A 95 0.53 5.17 -7.88
N LEU A 96 1.40 4.61 -7.04
CA LEU A 96 1.80 3.21 -7.10
C LEU A 96 1.22 2.47 -5.89
N GLY A 97 0.20 1.64 -6.14
CA GLY A 97 -0.29 0.69 -5.15
C GLY A 97 0.67 -0.50 -5.04
N VAL A 98 0.97 -0.92 -3.81
CA VAL A 98 1.94 -1.98 -3.53
C VAL A 98 1.35 -3.07 -2.62
N TRP A 99 1.67 -4.33 -2.93
CA TRP A 99 1.62 -5.44 -1.97
C TRP A 99 2.81 -6.37 -2.20
N THR A 100 3.87 -6.26 -1.40
CA THR A 100 5.03 -7.13 -1.63
C THR A 100 4.70 -8.56 -1.21
N ASN A 101 4.89 -9.49 -2.15
CA ASN A 101 4.63 -10.90 -1.95
C ASN A 101 5.41 -11.65 -3.03
N PRO A 102 6.71 -11.94 -2.82
CA PRO A 102 7.54 -12.59 -3.81
C PRO A 102 7.10 -14.04 -4.04
N ASP A 103 7.05 -14.42 -5.32
CA ASP A 103 6.78 -15.80 -5.73
C ASP A 103 8.07 -16.61 -5.75
N MET A 104 8.40 -17.23 -4.62
CA MET A 104 9.62 -18.01 -4.52
C MET A 104 9.54 -19.11 -3.46
N ASP A 105 10.35 -20.15 -3.69
CA ASP A 105 10.62 -21.21 -2.74
C ASP A 105 11.58 -20.72 -1.64
N GLY A 106 11.25 -21.02 -0.37
CA GLY A 106 12.11 -20.72 0.79
C GLY A 106 11.70 -19.46 1.57
N THR A 107 12.68 -18.83 2.24
CA THR A 107 12.41 -17.68 3.12
C THR A 107 12.14 -16.42 2.30
N LYS A 108 10.89 -15.97 2.30
CA LYS A 108 10.44 -14.76 1.59
C LYS A 108 10.86 -13.45 2.25
N THR A 109 11.10 -13.47 3.57
CA THR A 109 11.27 -12.25 4.38
C THR A 109 12.29 -11.28 3.77
N SER A 110 13.49 -11.72 3.40
CA SER A 110 14.50 -10.81 2.84
C SER A 110 14.17 -10.27 1.44
N TYR A 111 13.18 -10.83 0.75
CA TYR A 111 12.84 -10.49 -0.62
C TYR A 111 11.66 -9.51 -0.73
N TYR A 112 10.85 -9.35 0.31
CA TYR A 112 9.79 -8.34 0.33
C TYR A 112 10.30 -6.93 -0.04
N PRO A 113 11.36 -6.38 0.59
CA PRO A 113 11.83 -5.05 0.23
C PRO A 113 12.46 -5.01 -1.17
N LYS A 114 13.02 -6.13 -1.64
CA LYS A 114 13.69 -6.20 -2.95
C LYS A 114 12.72 -6.07 -4.12
N GLU A 115 11.44 -6.42 -3.95
CA GLU A 115 10.45 -6.20 -5.01
C GLU A 115 10.30 -4.71 -5.30
N ILE A 116 10.28 -3.87 -4.26
CA ILE A 116 10.23 -2.40 -4.39
C ILE A 116 11.47 -1.87 -5.10
N THR A 117 12.66 -2.26 -4.63
CA THR A 117 13.93 -1.88 -5.24
C THR A 117 14.00 -2.29 -6.71
N LYS A 118 13.58 -3.52 -7.03
CA LYS A 118 13.56 -4.02 -8.41
C LYS A 118 12.57 -3.22 -9.27
N TYR A 119 11.35 -2.99 -8.78
CA TYR A 119 10.36 -2.20 -9.52
C TYR A 119 10.87 -0.79 -9.80
N TYR A 120 11.48 -0.14 -8.80
CA TYR A 120 12.15 1.15 -8.97
C TYR A 120 13.23 1.10 -10.05
N GLU A 121 14.19 0.17 -9.98
CA GLU A 121 15.30 0.12 -10.95
C GLU A 121 14.86 -0.10 -12.40
N GLU A 122 13.81 -0.89 -12.61
CA GLU A 122 13.28 -1.20 -13.94
C GLU A 122 12.52 0.01 -14.56
N HIS A 123 12.09 0.97 -13.73
CA HIS A 123 11.18 2.04 -14.15
C HIS A 123 11.62 3.45 -13.75
N LYS A 124 12.73 3.63 -13.05
CA LYS A 124 13.23 4.96 -12.61
C LYS A 124 13.48 5.94 -13.78
N ASP A 125 13.70 5.41 -14.98
CA ASP A 125 13.94 6.21 -16.19
C ASP A 125 12.64 6.45 -17.02
N SER A 126 11.45 6.05 -16.51
CA SER A 126 10.16 6.05 -17.24
C SER A 126 9.29 7.31 -17.03
N GLU A 127 9.82 8.37 -16.42
CA GLU A 127 9.09 9.58 -15.95
C GLU A 127 7.99 9.33 -14.90
N PHE A 128 7.57 8.08 -14.70
CA PHE A 128 6.61 7.68 -13.68
C PHE A 128 7.12 7.96 -12.26
N PHE A 129 8.38 7.60 -11.98
CA PHE A 129 9.05 7.94 -10.73
C PHE A 129 9.50 9.40 -10.77
N ASN A 130 8.78 10.26 -10.06
CA ASN A 130 9.06 11.68 -9.92
C ASN A 130 8.66 12.18 -8.52
N GLU A 131 8.97 13.43 -8.20
CA GLU A 131 8.71 14.03 -6.89
C GLU A 131 7.21 14.15 -6.55
N ASP A 132 6.35 14.07 -7.57
CA ASP A 132 4.90 14.18 -7.39
C ASP A 132 4.23 12.84 -7.06
N MET A 133 4.98 11.73 -7.11
CA MET A 133 4.48 10.38 -6.88
C MET A 133 4.07 10.12 -5.42
N ILE A 134 3.08 9.24 -5.27
CA ILE A 134 2.71 8.58 -4.03
C ILE A 134 2.88 7.07 -4.21
N ILE A 135 3.53 6.40 -3.26
CA ILE A 135 3.59 4.95 -3.18
C ILE A 135 2.98 4.55 -1.84
N CYS A 136 1.97 3.68 -1.85
CA CYS A 136 1.39 3.20 -0.59
C CYS A 136 0.90 1.76 -0.70
N GLY A 137 0.90 1.08 0.44
CA GLY A 137 0.47 -0.30 0.51
C GLY A 137 1.07 -1.09 1.67
N ASP A 138 0.94 -2.41 1.59
CA ASP A 138 1.62 -3.35 2.47
C ASP A 138 2.98 -3.72 1.85
N PHE A 139 4.04 -3.17 2.43
CA PHE A 139 5.40 -3.41 1.96
C PHE A 139 5.98 -4.68 2.57
N ASN A 140 5.33 -5.30 3.57
CA ASN A 140 5.91 -6.36 4.41
C ASN A 140 7.33 -6.02 4.91
N CYS A 141 7.61 -4.72 5.10
CA CYS A 141 8.93 -4.17 5.42
C CYS A 141 8.96 -3.60 6.83
N ASP A 142 9.82 -4.12 7.69
CA ASP A 142 10.06 -3.58 9.03
C ASP A 142 11.53 -3.82 9.42
N VAL A 143 12.25 -2.75 9.77
CA VAL A 143 13.69 -2.81 10.07
C VAL A 143 14.01 -3.71 11.27
N ARG A 144 13.05 -4.00 12.15
CA ARG A 144 13.23 -4.95 13.28
C ARG A 144 13.38 -6.40 12.81
N LEU A 145 12.95 -6.73 11.59
CA LEU A 145 13.09 -8.06 11.02
C LEU A 145 14.57 -8.29 10.65
N LYS A 146 15.21 -9.21 11.40
CA LYS A 146 16.67 -9.36 11.44
C LYS A 146 17.32 -9.76 10.11
N GLY A 147 18.60 -9.40 9.98
CA GLY A 147 19.49 -9.90 8.94
C GLY A 147 19.45 -9.08 7.67
N SER A 148 19.38 -9.76 6.51
CA SER A 148 19.34 -9.10 5.21
C SER A 148 18.06 -8.32 4.95
N HIS A 149 16.95 -8.62 5.65
CA HIS A 149 15.70 -7.87 5.50
C HIS A 149 15.87 -6.41 5.88
N ALA A 150 16.29 -6.12 7.11
CA ALA A 150 16.55 -4.76 7.59
C ALA A 150 17.45 -3.95 6.63
N LYS A 151 18.53 -4.57 6.12
CA LYS A 151 19.41 -3.94 5.13
C LYS A 151 18.66 -3.54 3.85
N ASN A 152 17.81 -4.43 3.35
CA ASN A 152 17.07 -4.16 2.11
C ASN A 152 15.95 -3.13 2.33
N VAL A 153 15.36 -3.04 3.53
CA VAL A 153 14.44 -1.95 3.87
C VAL A 153 15.15 -0.60 3.83
N CYS A 154 16.34 -0.49 4.43
CA CYS A 154 17.14 0.75 4.33
C CYS A 154 17.49 1.09 2.87
N GLU A 155 17.79 0.09 2.02
CA GLU A 155 18.02 0.31 0.60
C GLU A 155 16.78 0.84 -0.14
N VAL A 156 15.58 0.40 0.23
CA VAL A 156 14.32 0.96 -0.31
C VAL A 156 14.21 2.44 0.05
N ILE A 157 14.41 2.79 1.32
CA ILE A 157 14.33 4.17 1.80
C ILE A 157 15.35 5.06 1.07
N GLU A 158 16.60 4.60 0.96
CA GLU A 158 17.66 5.31 0.25
C GLU A 158 17.27 5.56 -1.21
N LYS A 159 16.82 4.55 -1.94
CA LYS A 159 16.46 4.67 -3.36
C LYS A 159 15.26 5.59 -3.59
N LEU A 160 14.21 5.45 -2.79
CA LEU A 160 13.04 6.32 -2.93
C LEU A 160 13.37 7.78 -2.60
N SER A 161 14.31 8.00 -1.68
CA SER A 161 14.80 9.36 -1.36
C SER A 161 15.57 10.02 -2.52
N GLU A 162 16.19 9.25 -3.41
CA GLU A 162 16.84 9.78 -4.62
C GLU A 162 15.83 10.47 -5.56
N CYS A 163 14.55 10.09 -5.47
CA CYS A 163 13.43 10.70 -6.20
C CYS A 163 12.66 11.76 -5.38
N GLY A 164 13.17 12.15 -4.20
CA GLY A 164 12.48 13.09 -3.32
C GLY A 164 11.32 12.48 -2.52
N LEU A 165 11.15 11.16 -2.55
CA LEU A 165 10.11 10.46 -1.80
C LEU A 165 10.65 10.04 -0.44
N VAL A 166 9.92 10.35 0.63
CA VAL A 166 10.28 9.96 1.99
C VAL A 166 9.15 9.18 2.63
N ASP A 167 9.47 8.34 3.60
CA ASP A 167 8.46 7.71 4.45
C ASP A 167 7.77 8.78 5.31
N ILE A 168 6.47 8.97 5.07
CA ILE A 168 5.70 10.04 5.68
C ILE A 168 5.52 9.84 7.18
N TYR A 169 5.38 8.60 7.66
CA TYR A 169 5.22 8.37 9.09
C TYR A 169 6.47 8.83 9.85
N HIS A 170 7.63 8.37 9.40
CA HIS A 170 8.92 8.71 9.99
C HIS A 170 9.24 10.20 9.85
N GLN A 171 8.92 10.80 8.70
CA GLN A 171 9.12 12.23 8.47
C GLN A 171 8.27 13.11 9.41
N LEU A 172 7.01 12.75 9.64
CA LEU A 172 6.10 13.55 10.49
C LEU A 172 6.36 13.37 11.99
N THR A 173 6.73 12.16 12.41
CA THR A 173 6.94 11.84 13.84
C THR A 173 8.36 12.13 14.30
N GLY A 174 9.33 12.09 13.39
CA GLY A 174 10.76 12.12 13.71
C GLY A 174 11.24 10.84 14.42
N GLU A 175 10.41 9.80 14.46
CA GLU A 175 10.80 8.47 14.94
C GLU A 175 11.80 7.85 13.97
N LYS A 176 12.61 6.92 14.47
CA LYS A 176 13.54 6.16 13.64
C LYS A 176 12.89 4.87 13.17
N GLU A 177 13.33 4.40 12.01
CA GLU A 177 13.01 3.07 11.50
C GLU A 177 13.20 1.98 12.57
N GLY A 178 12.16 1.21 12.80
CA GLY A 178 12.09 0.15 13.82
C GLY A 178 11.85 0.62 15.25
N GLU A 179 11.73 1.92 15.49
CA GLU A 179 11.34 2.53 16.77
C GLU A 179 9.88 3.03 16.75
N GLU A 180 9.05 2.55 15.79
CA GLU A 180 7.70 3.07 15.58
C GLU A 180 6.79 2.81 16.78
N THR A 181 6.15 3.87 17.28
CA THR A 181 5.18 3.79 18.39
C THR A 181 3.77 3.46 17.93
N LYS A 182 3.47 3.66 16.64
CA LYS A 182 2.19 3.34 16.00
C LYS A 182 2.34 2.15 15.05
N PRO A 183 1.86 0.95 15.42
CA PRO A 183 1.90 -0.21 14.55
C PRO A 183 0.80 -0.15 13.49
N THR A 184 1.10 -0.70 12.31
CA THR A 184 0.14 -0.88 11.21
C THR A 184 -0.36 -2.33 11.11
N PHE A 185 0.43 -3.28 11.62
CA PHE A 185 0.16 -4.72 11.61
C PHE A 185 0.31 -5.34 13.00
N TYR A 186 -0.55 -6.30 13.31
CA TYR A 186 -0.55 -7.04 14.56
C TYR A 186 -0.59 -8.53 14.26
N MET A 187 0.54 -9.23 14.42
CA MET A 187 0.64 -10.63 14.02
C MET A 187 -0.39 -11.50 14.76
N TYR A 188 -1.26 -12.17 14.00
CA TYR A 188 -2.42 -12.93 14.51
C TYR A 188 -3.46 -12.08 15.27
N ARG A 189 -3.50 -10.77 15.03
CA ARG A 189 -4.33 -9.78 15.73
C ARG A 189 -3.99 -9.63 17.22
N HIS A 190 -2.75 -9.93 17.57
CA HIS A 190 -2.25 -9.82 18.95
C HIS A 190 -1.62 -8.45 19.19
N LEU A 191 -2.15 -7.68 20.14
CA LEU A 191 -1.65 -6.36 20.52
C LEU A 191 -0.19 -6.39 21.04
N ASP A 192 0.28 -7.52 21.56
CA ASP A 192 1.66 -7.72 22.04
C ASP A 192 2.64 -8.12 20.92
N LYS A 193 2.19 -8.21 19.67
CA LYS A 193 3.02 -8.56 18.50
C LYS A 193 2.91 -7.52 17.36
N PRO A 194 3.19 -6.24 17.63
CA PRO A 194 3.06 -5.16 16.66
C PRO A 194 4.24 -5.08 15.69
N TYR A 195 3.95 -4.62 14.47
CA TYR A 195 4.92 -4.22 13.45
C TYR A 195 4.40 -3.00 12.66
N HIS A 196 5.29 -2.33 11.94
CA HIS A 196 4.98 -1.23 11.04
C HIS A 196 5.44 -1.63 9.63
N VAL A 197 4.51 -2.15 8.83
CA VAL A 197 4.80 -2.79 7.54
C VAL A 197 4.02 -2.17 6.38
N ASP A 198 3.02 -1.37 6.69
CA ASP A 198 2.24 -0.61 5.72
C ASP A 198 2.81 0.81 5.70
N HIS A 199 3.20 1.28 4.52
CA HIS A 199 3.97 2.52 4.38
C HIS A 199 3.39 3.45 3.34
N ILE A 200 3.68 4.74 3.48
CA ILE A 200 3.36 5.79 2.49
C ILE A 200 4.66 6.53 2.19
N PHE A 201 5.11 6.46 0.94
CA PHE A 201 6.23 7.24 0.43
C PHE A 201 5.71 8.31 -0.53
N MET A 202 6.01 9.58 -0.24
CA MET A 202 5.72 10.71 -1.12
C MET A 202 6.58 11.92 -0.74
N SER A 203 6.46 13.02 -1.49
CA SER A 203 7.07 14.29 -1.05
C SER A 203 6.35 14.86 0.17
N SER A 204 7.12 15.17 1.22
CA SER A 204 6.58 15.58 2.52
C SER A 204 5.94 16.97 2.59
N ASP A 205 6.09 17.80 1.57
CA ASP A 205 5.44 19.11 1.48
C ASP A 205 3.97 19.01 1.03
N LYS A 206 3.58 17.85 0.50
CA LYS A 206 2.23 17.60 -0.02
C LYS A 206 1.28 16.96 0.98
N ILE A 207 1.79 16.38 2.07
CA ILE A 207 0.95 15.77 3.10
C ILE A 207 0.27 16.87 3.95
N LYS A 208 -1.05 16.77 4.12
CA LYS A 208 -1.84 17.63 5.00
C LYS A 208 -2.15 16.97 6.33
N ASP A 209 -2.46 15.68 6.29
CA ASP A 209 -2.82 14.89 7.45
C ASP A 209 -2.49 13.41 7.24
N LEU A 210 -2.16 12.71 8.33
CA LEU A 210 -1.93 11.26 8.37
C LEU A 210 -2.52 10.69 9.66
N GLU A 211 -3.38 9.69 9.49
CA GLU A 211 -3.97 8.89 10.57
C GLU A 211 -3.62 7.41 10.38
N ILE A 212 -3.01 6.81 11.41
CA ILE A 212 -2.95 5.36 11.57
C ILE A 212 -4.08 4.95 12.51
N CYS A 213 -5.04 4.21 11.98
CA CYS A 213 -6.26 3.89 12.69
C CYS A 213 -6.05 3.03 13.96
N ASP A 214 -6.96 3.17 14.92
CA ASP A 214 -6.89 2.45 16.19
C ASP A 214 -7.11 0.94 16.03
N ALA A 215 -6.20 0.14 16.61
CA ALA A 215 -6.29 -1.32 16.61
C ALA A 215 -7.62 -1.85 17.19
N ASP A 216 -8.14 -1.22 18.25
CA ASP A 216 -9.41 -1.62 18.88
C ASP A 216 -10.61 -1.57 17.91
N LYS A 217 -10.57 -0.67 16.93
CA LYS A 217 -11.62 -0.52 15.92
C LYS A 217 -11.45 -1.52 14.77
N TRP A 218 -10.23 -1.88 14.39
CA TRP A 218 -9.99 -2.54 13.11
C TRP A 218 -9.53 -4.01 13.23
N LEU A 219 -8.98 -4.43 14.36
CA LEU A 219 -8.42 -5.78 14.51
C LEU A 219 -9.43 -6.93 14.41
N HIS A 220 -10.72 -6.63 14.57
CA HIS A 220 -11.76 -7.62 14.34
C HIS A 220 -11.97 -7.92 12.84
N LEU A 221 -11.59 -7.01 11.94
CA LEU A 221 -11.74 -7.11 10.49
C LEU A 221 -10.47 -7.66 9.81
N SER A 222 -9.30 -7.10 10.14
CA SER A 222 -7.98 -7.47 9.59
C SER A 222 -6.94 -7.47 10.71
N ASP A 223 -5.79 -8.14 10.52
CA ASP A 223 -4.59 -7.94 11.35
C ASP A 223 -3.84 -6.65 11.02
N HIS A 224 -4.22 -5.95 9.95
CA HIS A 224 -3.75 -4.61 9.62
C HIS A 224 -4.79 -3.54 9.99
N VAL A 225 -4.31 -2.35 10.34
CA VAL A 225 -5.15 -1.16 10.52
C VAL A 225 -5.03 -0.23 9.30
N PRO A 226 -6.09 0.49 8.90
CA PRO A 226 -5.99 1.43 7.79
C PRO A 226 -5.04 2.59 8.06
N LEU A 227 -4.32 3.00 7.02
CA LEU A 227 -3.61 4.26 6.94
C LEU A 227 -4.44 5.22 6.11
N ILE A 228 -4.83 6.35 6.69
CA ILE A 228 -5.64 7.37 6.04
C ILE A 228 -4.82 8.64 5.93
N PHE A 229 -4.75 9.23 4.75
CA PHE A 229 -3.95 10.43 4.55
C PHE A 229 -4.60 11.40 3.57
N GLU A 230 -4.26 12.67 3.73
CA GLU A 230 -4.78 13.77 2.91
C GLU A 230 -3.67 14.54 2.21
N ILE A 231 -3.89 14.81 0.93
CA ILE A 231 -3.02 15.63 0.07
C ILE A 231 -3.75 16.86 -0.47
#